data_AF-A0A4R1XQ67-F1
#
_entry.id   AF-A0A4R1XQ67-F1
#
_cell.length_a   1.000
_cell.length_b   1.000
_cell.length_c   1.000
_cell.angle_alpha   90.00
_cell.angle_beta   90.00
_cell.angle_gamma   90.00
#
_symmetry.space_group_name_H-M   'P 1'
#
loop_
_entity.id
_entity.type
_entity.pdbx_description
1 polymer ?
#
loop_
_entity_poly.entity_id
_entity_poly.type
_entity_poly.pdbx_seq_one_letter_code
_entity_poly.pdbx_strand_id
1 'polypeptide(L)' 'MILANIYLALQQLGLSAQQRALHIQFSNAALNATVFLQRIDGQHILNQGLSAELLCLATDAA' A
#
# COMPACT_ATOMS: atom_id res chain seq x y z
N MET A 1 18.99 -8.33 26.97
CA MET A 1 19.61 -7.91 25.71
C MET A 1 18.53 -7.96 24.65
N ILE A 2 18.02 -6.82 24.20
CA ILE A 2 16.93 -6.79 23.22
C ILE A 2 17.53 -7.18 21.87
N LEU A 3 17.06 -8.28 21.31
CA LEU A 3 17.37 -8.65 19.94
C LEU A 3 16.67 -7.61 19.05
N ALA A 4 17.42 -6.63 18.56
CA ALA A 4 16.91 -5.66 17.60
C ALA A 4 16.72 -6.39 16.27
N ASN A 5 15.61 -7.12 16.14
CA ASN A 5 15.24 -7.70 14.88
C ASN A 5 14.86 -6.58 13.90
N ILE A 6 15.03 -6.85 12.61
CA ILE A 6 14.78 -5.88 11.54
C ILE A 6 13.38 -5.27 11.67
N TYR A 7 12.39 -6.05 12.13
CA TYR A 7 11.04 -5.58 12.41
C TYR A 7 10.97 -4.44 13.45
N LEU A 8 11.62 -4.59 14.61
CA LEU A 8 11.63 -3.57 15.67
C LEU A 8 12.36 -2.30 15.23
N ALA A 9 13.45 -2.43 14.47
CA ALA A 9 14.18 -1.28 13.93
C ALA A 9 13.32 -0.49 12.93
N LEU A 10 12.60 -1.18 12.04
CA LEU A 10 11.69 -0.54 11.07
C LEU A 10 10.51 0.16 11.77
N GLN A 11 9.95 -0.43 12.84
CA GLN A 11 8.89 0.22 13.62
C GLN A 11 9.36 1.55 14.25
N GLN A 12 10.56 1.58 14.83
CA GLN A 12 11.08 2.81 15.46
C GLN A 12 11.35 3.93 14.44
N LEU A 13 11.63 3.58 13.19
CA LEU A 13 11.78 4.53 12.08
C LEU A 13 10.44 4.99 11.48
N GLY A 14 9.29 4.55 12.03
CA GLY A 14 7.97 4.86 11.49
C GLY A 14 7.64 4.11 10.19
N LEU A 15 8.42 3.08 9.85
CA LEU A 15 8.21 2.21 8.69
C LEU A 15 7.46 0.94 9.12
N SER A 16 6.40 1.12 9.91
CA SER A 16 5.54 0.01 10.31
C SER A 16 4.61 -0.39 9.16
N ALA A 17 4.37 -1.70 8.96
CA ALA A 17 3.51 -2.21 7.90
C ALA A 17 2.05 -1.68 7.94
N GLN A 18 1.65 -1.08 9.06
CA GLN A 18 0.30 -0.59 9.31
C GLN A 18 0.12 0.89 9.00
N GLN A 19 1.20 1.66 8.84
CA GLN A 19 1.12 3.07 8.49
C GLN A 19 1.07 3.22 6.96
N ARG A 20 -0.01 2.75 6.35
CA ARG A 20 -0.29 3.09 4.95
C ARG A 20 -0.81 4.53 4.92
N ALA A 21 -0.02 5.45 4.40
CA ALA A 21 -0.42 6.86 4.23
C ALA A 21 -1.56 7.06 3.20
N LEU A 22 -1.90 6.03 2.42
CA LEU A 22 -2.93 6.05 1.39
C LEU A 22 -4.12 5.18 1.80
N HIS A 23 -5.28 5.81 2.04
CA HIS A 23 -6.56 5.12 2.18
C HIS A 23 -7.26 5.13 0.82
N ILE A 24 -7.47 3.94 0.23
CA ILE A 24 -8.05 3.80 -1.11
C ILE A 24 -9.26 2.90 -0.99
N GLN A 25 -10.32 3.26 -1.72
CA GLN A 25 -11.52 2.48 -1.82
C GLN A 25 -11.73 2.10 -3.28
N PHE A 26 -11.76 0.80 -3.55
CA PHE A 26 -12.18 0.26 -4.82
C PHE A 26 -13.68 0.45 -4.98
N SER A 27 -14.11 0.85 -6.19
CA SER A 27 -15.53 0.95 -6.53
C SER A 27 -16.23 -0.41 -6.43
N ASN A 28 -15.51 -1.50 -6.72
CA ASN A 28 -15.95 -2.84 -6.36
C ASN A 28 -15.66 -3.09 -4.88
N ALA A 29 -16.69 -2.97 -4.04
CA ALA A 29 -16.58 -3.09 -2.59
C ALA A 29 -15.99 -4.43 -2.12
N ALA A 30 -16.19 -5.52 -2.88
CA ALA A 30 -15.65 -6.84 -2.53
C ALA A 30 -14.10 -6.84 -2.51
N LEU A 31 -13.46 -6.05 -3.37
CA LEU A 31 -12.00 -5.97 -3.45
C LEU A 31 -11.39 -5.26 -2.23
N ASN A 32 -12.13 -4.40 -1.52
CA ASN A 32 -11.62 -3.68 -0.36
C ASN A 32 -11.24 -4.61 0.81
N ALA A 33 -11.77 -5.84 0.83
CA ALA A 33 -11.47 -6.82 1.87
C ALA A 33 -10.25 -7.69 1.55
N THR A 34 -9.93 -7.87 0.26
CA THR A 34 -8.95 -8.89 -0.19
C THR A 34 -7.79 -8.32 -0.98
N VAL A 35 -7.90 -7.10 -1.52
CA VAL A 35 -6.87 -6.44 -2.32
C VAL A 35 -6.35 -5.21 -1.59
N PHE A 36 -5.04 -5.20 -1.36
CA PHE A 36 -4.35 -4.14 -0.64
C PHE A 36 -3.35 -3.43 -1.53
N LEU A 37 -3.53 -2.13 -1.77
CA LEU A 37 -2.54 -1.36 -2.49
C LEU A 37 -1.25 -1.22 -1.68
N GLN A 38 -0.12 -1.52 -2.33
CA GLN A 38 1.23 -1.38 -1.81
C GLN A 38 1.92 -0.12 -2.36
N ARG A 39 1.69 0.25 -3.62
CA ARG A 39 2.30 1.42 -4.28
C ARG A 39 1.41 1.99 -5.39
N ILE A 40 1.45 3.31 -5.56
CA ILE A 40 0.97 4.03 -6.76
C ILE A 40 2.18 4.73 -7.36
N ASP A 41 2.47 4.51 -8.63
CA ASP A 41 3.38 5.35 -9.39
C ASP A 41 2.66 5.89 -10.59
N GLY A 42 2.84 7.17 -10.89
CA GLY A 42 2.18 7.76 -12.04
C GLY A 42 2.42 9.25 -12.11
N GLN A 43 1.99 9.82 -13.23
CA GLN A 43 2.04 11.26 -13.43
C GLN A 43 0.63 11.74 -13.74
N HIS A 44 0.18 12.74 -12.98
CA HIS A 44 -0.99 13.51 -13.34
C HIS A 44 -0.53 14.70 -14.18
N ILE A 45 -0.94 14.74 -15.45
CA ILE A 45 -0.61 15.84 -16.35
C ILE A 45 -1.88 16.66 -16.60
N LEU A 46 -1.75 17.98 -16.49
CA LEU A 46 -2.85 18.91 -16.69
C LEU A 46 -3.54 18.68 -18.05
N ASN A 47 -4.86 18.50 -18.01
CA ASN A 47 -5.74 18.20 -19.16
C ASN A 47 -5.44 16.88 -19.91
N GLN A 48 -4.58 16.01 -19.38
CA GLN A 48 -4.28 14.70 -19.96
C GLN A 48 -4.66 13.53 -19.04
N GLY A 49 -5.16 13.85 -17.84
CA GLY A 49 -5.59 12.86 -16.87
C GLY A 49 -4.42 12.22 -16.12
N LEU A 50 -4.76 11.17 -15.36
CA LEU A 50 -3.82 10.40 -14.56
C LEU A 50 -3.52 9.08 -15.27
N SER A 51 -2.24 8.85 -15.57
CA SER A 51 -1.73 7.50 -15.88
C SER A 51 -0.93 7.04 -14.68
N ALA A 52 -1.34 5.90 -14.09
CA ALA A 52 -0.69 5.34 -12.93
C ALA A 52 -0.66 3.80 -12.99
N GLU A 53 0.45 3.26 -12.51
CA GLU A 53 0.64 1.85 -12.21
C GLU A 53 0.41 1.62 -10.72
N LEU A 54 -0.30 0.53 -10.42
CA LEU A 54 -0.69 0.15 -9.07
C LEU A 54 -0.06 -1.20 -8.73
N LEU A 55 0.75 -1.24 -7.67
CA LEU A 55 1.19 -2.50 -7.09
C LEU A 55 0.19 -2.91 -6.01
N CYS A 56 -0.47 -4.06 -6.21
CA CYS A 56 -1.44 -4.62 -5.28
C CYS A 56 -0.96 -5.94 -4.70
N LEU A 57 -1.28 -6.18 -3.43
CA LEU A 57 -1.21 -7.49 -2.80
C LEU A 57 -2.64 -8.02 -2.69
N ALA A 58 -2.96 -9.08 -3.45
CA ALA A 58 -4.16 -9.86 -3.23
C ALA A 58 -3.87 -10.90 -2.14
N THR A 59 -4.78 -11.01 -1.18
CA THR A 59 -4.74 -12.02 -0.10
C THR A 59 -5.71 -13.15 -0.34
N ASP A 60 -6.41 -13.12 -1.47
CA ASP A 60 -7.22 -14.23 -1.95
C ASP A 60 -6.29 -15.32 -2.46
N ALA A 61 -6.29 -16.47 -1.79
CA ALA A 61 -5.54 -17.64 -2.20
C ALA A 61 -6.46 -18.49 -3.08
N ALA A 62 -6.40 -18.28 -4.40
CA ALA A 62 -6.94 -19.25 -5.36
C ALA A 62 -6.07 -20.50 -5.40
#